data_AF-A0AAD5EQM4-F1
#
_entry.id   AF-A0AAD5EQM4-F1
#
_cell.length_a   1.000
_cell.length_b   1.000
_cell.length_c   1.000
_cell.angle_alpha   90.00
_cell.angle_beta   90.00
_cell.angle_gamma   90.00
#
_symmetry.space_group_name_H-M   'P 1'
#
loop_
_entity.id
_entity.type
_entity.pdbx_description
1 polymer ?
#
loop_
_entity_poly.entity_id
_entity_poly.type
_entity_poly.pdbx_seq_one_letter_code
_entity_poly.pdbx_strand_id
1 'polypeptide(L)' 'MGLVDAKNQVPQHQRFYQNAYKNHTRVWKINPRSRVLLTPYLILLWGTFGASVYGAGRKVLGYNSYF' A
#
# COMPACT_ATOMS: atom_id res chain seq x y z
N MET A 1 -4.65 -27.15 22.21
CA MET A 1 -5.71 -26.15 22.47
C MET A 1 -5.23 -24.82 21.91
N GLY A 2 -5.94 -24.25 20.93
CA GLY A 2 -5.59 -22.96 20.34
C GLY A 2 -5.83 -21.83 21.35
N LEU A 3 -5.02 -20.77 21.28
CA LEU A 3 -5.03 -19.63 22.22
C LEU A 3 -6.39 -18.90 22.31
N VAL A 4 -7.28 -19.09 21.35
CA VAL A 4 -8.61 -18.47 21.27
C VAL A 4 -9.59 -19.48 20.66
N ASP A 5 -10.77 -19.65 21.29
CA ASP A 5 -11.87 -20.43 20.71
C ASP A 5 -12.66 -19.56 19.71
N ALA A 6 -12.12 -19.45 18.50
CA ALA A 6 -12.72 -18.72 17.39
C ALA A 6 -12.82 -19.61 16.16
N LYS A 7 -13.92 -19.45 15.39
CA LYS A 7 -14.11 -20.19 14.14
C LYS A 7 -12.99 -19.88 13.16
N ASN A 8 -12.31 -20.93 12.67
CA ASN A 8 -11.27 -20.83 11.67
C ASN A 8 -11.81 -20.28 10.32
N GLN A 9 -11.40 -19.06 9.96
CA GLN A 9 -11.76 -18.41 8.69
C GLN A 9 -10.71 -18.61 7.58
N VAL A 10 -9.57 -19.26 7.87
CA VAL A 10 -8.44 -19.39 6.93
C VAL A 10 -8.86 -19.99 5.58
N PRO A 11 -9.62 -21.11 5.52
CA PRO A 11 -10.01 -21.69 4.24
C PRO A 11 -10.87 -20.76 3.38
N GLN A 12 -11.67 -19.89 4.03
CA GLN A 12 -12.55 -18.94 3.35
C GLN A 12 -11.72 -17.82 2.72
N HIS A 13 -10.76 -17.27 3.48
CA HIS A 13 -9.82 -16.29 2.96
C HIS A 13 -8.95 -16.86 1.84
N GLN A 14 -8.44 -18.10 1.99
CA GLN A 14 -7.66 -18.76 0.94
C GLN A 14 -8.44 -18.86 -0.36
N ARG A 15 -9.70 -19.32 -0.34
CA ARG A 15 -10.55 -19.38 -1.53
C ARG A 15 -10.77 -18.00 -2.15
N PHE A 16 -11.05 -17.00 -1.32
CA PHE A 16 -11.25 -15.62 -1.76
C PHE A 16 -10.01 -15.06 -2.48
N TYR A 17 -8.83 -15.15 -1.86
CA TYR A 17 -7.58 -14.64 -2.44
C TYR A 17 -7.15 -15.43 -3.67
N GLN A 18 -7.26 -16.77 -3.64
CA GLN A 18 -6.89 -17.62 -4.77
C GLN A 18 -7.80 -17.36 -5.99
N ASN A 19 -9.11 -17.18 -5.79
CA ASN A 19 -10.03 -16.87 -6.90
C ASN A 19 -9.70 -15.53 -7.56
N ALA A 20 -9.47 -14.48 -6.77
CA ALA A 20 -9.09 -13.18 -7.30
C ALA A 20 -7.71 -13.19 -7.97
N TYR A 21 -6.77 -13.97 -7.43
CA TYR A 21 -5.45 -14.14 -8.03
C TYR A 21 -5.48 -14.90 -9.36
N LYS A 22 -6.35 -15.92 -9.48
CA LYS A 22 -6.63 -16.60 -10.76
C LYS A 22 -7.16 -15.64 -11.81
N ASN A 23 -7.93 -14.63 -11.41
CA ASN A 23 -8.38 -13.54 -12.28
C ASN A 23 -7.31 -12.45 -12.49
N HIS A 24 -6.04 -12.77 -12.27
CA HIS A 24 -4.88 -11.87 -12.41
C HIS A 24 -4.96 -10.56 -11.59
N THR A 25 -5.76 -10.55 -10.53
CA THR A 25 -5.78 -9.41 -9.61
C THR A 25 -4.53 -9.46 -8.72
N ARG A 26 -3.78 -8.36 -8.70
CA ARG A 26 -2.58 -8.25 -7.85
C ARG A 26 -2.96 -8.37 -6.38
N VAL A 27 -2.17 -9.12 -5.60
CA VAL A 27 -2.46 -9.45 -4.19
C VAL A 27 -2.87 -8.25 -3.33
N TRP A 28 -2.11 -7.16 -3.41
CA TRP A 28 -2.40 -5.90 -2.70
C TRP A 28 -3.71 -5.20 -3.09
N LYS A 29 -4.36 -5.57 -4.20
CA LYS A 29 -5.62 -5.01 -4.69
C LYS A 29 -6.83 -5.92 -4.46
N ILE A 30 -6.63 -7.15 -3.96
CA ILE A 30 -7.70 -8.15 -3.85
C ILE A 30 -8.71 -7.80 -2.74
N ASN A 31 -8.26 -7.26 -1.60
CA ASN A 31 -9.15 -6.99 -0.48
C ASN A 31 -10.05 -5.77 -0.76
N PRO A 32 -11.35 -5.78 -0.39
CA PRO A 32 -12.21 -4.61 -0.55
C PRO A 32 -11.67 -3.35 0.15
N ARG A 33 -10.97 -3.53 1.28
CA ARG A 33 -10.33 -2.45 2.03
C ARG A 33 -9.04 -1.93 1.39
N SER A 34 -8.47 -2.66 0.42
CA SER A 34 -7.23 -2.27 -0.26
C SER A 34 -7.31 -0.87 -0.82
N ARG A 35 -8.45 -0.46 -1.40
CA ARG A 35 -8.62 0.90 -1.94
C ARG A 35 -8.47 1.97 -0.86
N VAL A 36 -9.12 1.78 0.28
CA VAL A 36 -9.10 2.75 1.39
C VAL A 36 -7.71 2.87 2.01
N LEU A 37 -6.94 1.77 2.05
CA LEU A 37 -5.58 1.77 2.59
C LEU A 37 -4.54 2.29 1.57
N LEU A 38 -4.64 1.88 0.30
CA LEU A 38 -3.66 2.22 -0.72
C LEU A 38 -3.77 3.67 -1.19
N THR A 39 -4.97 4.26 -1.25
CA THR A 39 -5.13 5.66 -1.69
C THR A 39 -4.29 6.64 -0.86
N PRO A 40 -4.43 6.73 0.47
CA PRO A 40 -3.61 7.66 1.26
C PRO A 40 -2.13 7.27 1.23
N TYR A 41 -1.81 5.98 1.22
CA TYR A 41 -0.42 5.52 1.09
C TYR A 41 0.24 6.02 -0.20
N LEU A 42 -0.44 5.91 -1.34
CA LEU A 42 0.09 6.35 -2.63
C LEU A 42 0.22 7.88 -2.72
N ILE A 43 -0.71 8.64 -2.14
CA ILE A 43 -0.62 10.10 -2.06
C ILE A 43 0.63 10.51 -1.28
N LEU A 44 0.85 9.91 -0.11
CA LEU A 44 2.01 10.22 0.72
C LEU A 44 3.31 9.77 0.04
N LEU A 45 3.33 8.58 -0.57
CA LEU A 45 4.52 8.05 -1.24
C LEU A 45 4.96 8.97 -2.38
N TRP A 46 4.06 9.29 -3.31
CA TRP A 46 4.41 10.11 -4.47
C TRP A 46 4.56 11.59 -4.12
N GLY A 47 3.78 12.08 -3.15
CA GLY A 47 3.91 13.44 -2.63
C GLY A 47 5.27 13.67 -1.97
N THR A 48 5.70 12.76 -1.10
CA THR A 48 7.02 12.86 -0.45
C THR A 48 8.16 12.65 -1.45
N PHE A 49 8.03 11.71 -2.37
CA PHE A 49 9.02 11.53 -3.45
C PHE A 49 9.20 12.81 -4.28
N GLY A 50 8.11 13.42 -4.75
CA GLY A 50 8.17 14.67 -5.50
C GLY A 50 8.77 15.82 -4.70
N ALA A 51 8.38 15.96 -3.44
CA ALA A 51 8.95 16.94 -2.52
C ALA A 51 10.47 16.74 -2.32
N SER A 52 10.92 15.51 -2.12
CA SER A 52 12.33 15.19 -1.96
C SER A 52 13.14 15.49 -3.23
N VAL A 53 12.62 15.14 -4.41
CA VAL A 53 13.28 15.44 -5.68
C VAL A 53 13.37 16.95 -5.91
N TYR A 54 12.32 17.70 -5.59
CA TYR A 54 12.34 19.16 -5.67
C TYR A 54 13.39 19.77 -4.72
N GLY A 55 13.40 19.37 -3.45
CA GLY A 55 14.39 19.83 -2.48
C GLY A 55 15.83 19.47 -2.86
N ALA A 56 16.05 18.27 -3.41
CA ALA A 56 17.35 17.84 -3.93
C ALA A 56 17.77 18.67 -5.15
N GLY A 57 16.88 18.89 -6.11
CA GLY A 57 17.17 19.69 -7.30
C GLY A 57 17.52 21.14 -6.93
N ARG A 58 16.75 21.73 -6.02
CA ARG A 58 17.06 23.04 -5.43
C ARG A 58 18.45 23.09 -4.80
N LYS A 59 18.83 22.06 -4.05
CA LYS A 59 20.14 21.99 -3.40
C LYS A 59 21.28 21.91 -4.41
N VAL A 60 21.10 21.14 -5.48
CA VAL A 60 22.06 21.07 -6.61
C VAL A 60 22.23 22.44 -7.27
N LEU A 61 21.15 23.22 -7.38
CA LEU A 61 21.16 24.58 -7.92
C LEU A 61 21.68 25.64 -6.91
N GLY A 62 22.12 25.25 -5.72
CA GLY A 62 22.71 26.14 -4.73
C GLY A 62 21.73 26.84 -3.78
N TYR A 63 20.43 26.55 -3.86
CA TYR A 63 19.46 27.06 -2.89
C TYR A 63 19.61 26.35 -1.53
N ASN A 64 19.57 27.12 -0.43
CA ASN A 64 19.83 26.59 0.92
C ASN A 64 18.56 26.26 1.73
N SER A 65 17.40 26.74 1.31
CA SER A 65 16.11 26.46 1.93
C SER A 65 15.33 25.41 1.13
N TYR A 66 14.12 25.05 1.58
CA TYR A 66 13.15 24.34 0.73
C TYR A 66 12.33 25.32 -0.15
N PHE A 67 12.13 26.54 0.36
CA PHE A 67 11.45 27.66 -0.31
C PHE A 67 12.40 28.53 -1.10
#